data_AF-A0A9E6BNS1-F1
#
_entry.id   AF-A0A9E6BNS1-F1
#
_cell.length_a   1.000
_cell.length_b   1.000
_cell.length_c   1.000
_cell.angle_alpha   90.00
_cell.angle_beta   90.00
_cell.angle_gamma   90.00
#
_symmetry.space_group_name_H-M   'P 1'
#
loop_
_entity.id
_entity.type
_entity.pdbx_description
1 polymer ?
#
loop_
_entity_poly.entity_id
_entity_poly.type
_entity_poly.pdbx_seq_one_letter_code
_entity_poly.pdbx_strand_id
1 'polypeptide(L)'
;MADEPNSFDNMPLMDLCNDANRLCRALIEHMEQNFIPRVRTLNGLVRLDEQQGSDEEVSDTMVRNRAAEVLESEVFTEKLDGEFAQLLRAIERKLEEIAQSSEA
;
A
#
# COMPACT_ATOMS: atom_id res chain seq x y z
N MET A 1 -8.07 3.48 -19.36
CA MET A 1 -6.69 3.31 -18.89
C MET A 1 -6.04 2.34 -19.83
N ALA A 2 -5.02 2.77 -20.56
CA ALA A 2 -4.27 1.90 -21.45
C ALA A 2 -3.49 0.89 -20.58
N ASP A 3 -3.62 -0.40 -20.88
CA ASP A 3 -2.68 -1.42 -20.44
C ASP A 3 -1.27 -0.95 -20.83
N GLU A 4 -0.46 -0.56 -19.83
CA GLU A 4 0.98 -0.61 -20.02
C GLU A 4 1.34 -2.09 -20.30
N PRO A 5 2.21 -2.37 -21.28
CA PRO A 5 2.53 -3.75 -21.62
C PRO A 5 3.07 -4.43 -20.35
N ASN A 6 2.38 -5.49 -19.90
CA ASN A 6 2.69 -6.26 -18.69
C ASN A 6 4.20 -6.53 -18.59
N SER A 7 4.91 -5.67 -17.85
CA SER A 7 6.37 -5.73 -17.68
C SER A 7 6.83 -7.05 -17.03
N PHE A 8 5.89 -7.81 -16.48
CA PHE A 8 6.11 -9.02 -15.70
C PHE A 8 6.06 -10.31 -16.53
N ASP A 9 5.51 -10.28 -17.75
CA ASP A 9 5.29 -11.51 -18.53
C ASP A 9 6.62 -12.17 -18.96
N ASN A 10 7.67 -11.38 -19.19
CA ASN A 10 8.99 -11.86 -19.57
C ASN A 10 9.91 -12.18 -18.37
N MET A 11 9.45 -11.96 -17.14
CA MET A 11 10.26 -12.17 -15.95
C MET A 11 10.28 -13.66 -15.53
N PRO A 12 11.42 -14.22 -15.08
CA PRO A 12 11.44 -15.54 -14.48
C PRO A 12 10.54 -15.65 -13.24
N LEU A 13 9.92 -16.81 -13.01
CA LEU A 13 9.03 -17.02 -11.84
C LEU A 13 9.75 -16.73 -10.52
N MET A 14 11.02 -17.11 -10.41
CA MET A 14 11.82 -16.85 -9.21
C MET A 14 11.98 -15.35 -8.95
N ASP A 15 12.18 -14.56 -10.00
CA ASP A 15 12.33 -13.11 -9.90
C ASP A 15 11.01 -12.43 -9.52
N LEU A 16 9.89 -12.89 -10.09
CA LEU A 16 8.56 -12.42 -9.67
C LEU A 16 8.28 -12.71 -8.19
N CYS A 17 8.62 -13.90 -7.70
CA CYS A 17 8.48 -14.25 -6.29
C CYS A 17 9.38 -13.39 -5.38
N ASN A 18 10.62 -13.10 -5.82
CA ASN A 18 11.53 -12.24 -5.07
C ASN A 18 11.02 -10.80 -5.01
N ASP A 19 10.54 -10.27 -6.13
CA ASP A 19 9.99 -8.91 -6.19
C ASP A 19 8.69 -8.80 -5.40
N ALA A 20 7.81 -9.80 -5.46
CA ALA A 20 6.61 -9.86 -4.65
C ALA A 20 6.93 -9.87 -3.15
N ASN A 21 7.93 -10.65 -2.72
CA ASN A 21 8.37 -10.68 -1.32
C ASN A 21 8.98 -9.33 -0.89
N ARG A 22 9.81 -8.72 -1.75
CA ARG A 22 10.37 -7.39 -1.49
C ARG A 22 9.28 -6.34 -1.30
N LEU A 23 8.30 -6.35 -2.19
CA LEU A 23 7.20 -5.38 -2.18
C LEU A 23 6.26 -5.61 -0.99
N CYS A 24 5.97 -6.87 -0.64
CA CYS A 24 5.22 -7.22 0.56
C CYS A 24 5.88 -6.69 1.83
N ARG A 25 7.21 -6.83 1.95
CA ARG A 25 7.96 -6.26 3.09
C ARG A 25 7.89 -4.74 3.12
N ALA A 26 8.05 -4.09 1.97
CA ALA A 26 7.94 -2.63 1.87
C ALA A 26 6.54 -2.12 2.23
N LEU A 27 5.49 -2.84 1.84
CA LEU A 27 4.11 -2.53 2.19
C LEU A 27 3.88 -2.65 3.71
N ILE A 28 4.35 -3.75 4.31
CA ILE A 28 4.27 -3.94 5.77
C ILE A 28 5.02 -2.81 6.49
N GLU A 29 6.24 -2.51 6.07
CA GLU A 29 7.05 -1.45 6.67
C GLU A 29 6.36 -0.08 6.59
N HIS A 30 5.81 0.27 5.42
CA HIS A 30 5.06 1.51 5.23
C HIS A 30 3.81 1.56 6.11
N MET A 31 3.05 0.46 6.19
CA MET A 31 1.87 0.38 7.04
C MET A 31 2.22 0.63 8.52
N GLU A 32 3.26 -0.04 9.02
CA GLU A 32 3.65 0.00 10.42
C GLU A 32 4.30 1.33 10.82
N GLN A 33 5.18 1.86 9.97
CA GLN A 33 6.00 3.03 10.31
C GLN A 33 5.39 4.37 9.84
N ASN A 34 4.43 4.35 8.92
CA ASN A 34 3.94 5.56 8.27
C ASN A 34 2.41 5.67 8.32
N PHE A 35 1.69 4.77 7.66
CA PHE A 35 0.24 4.89 7.49
C PHE A 35 -0.52 4.80 8.83
N ILE A 36 -0.31 3.70 9.57
CA ILE A 36 -1.01 3.47 10.85
C ILE A 36 -0.68 4.56 11.89
N PRO A 37 0.58 4.97 12.11
CA PRO A 37 0.89 6.07 13.01
C PRO A 37 0.21 7.39 12.65
N ARG A 38 0.14 7.75 11.36
CA ARG A 38 -0.52 8.98 10.90
C ARG A 38 -2.03 8.94 11.14
N VAL A 39 -2.68 7.82 10.84
CA VAL A 39 -4.12 7.63 11.13
C VAL A 39 -4.38 7.72 12.63
N ARG A 40 -3.55 7.09 13.47
CA ARG A 40 -3.68 7.19 14.93
C ARG A 40 -3.50 8.62 15.44
N THR A 41 -2.58 9.37 14.86
CA THR A 41 -2.32 10.77 15.22
C THR A 41 -3.52 11.66 14.88
N LEU A 42 -4.07 11.53 13.68
CA LEU A 42 -5.27 12.25 13.26
C LEU A 42 -6.47 11.91 14.15
N ASN A 43 -6.68 10.62 14.45
CA ASN A 43 -7.76 10.17 15.32
C ASN A 43 -7.61 10.76 16.74
N GLY A 44 -6.38 10.80 17.27
CA GLY A 44 -6.09 11.44 18.55
C GLY A 44 -6.46 12.92 18.57
N LEU A 45 -6.14 13.67 17.51
CA LEU A 45 -6.47 15.09 17.41
C LEU A 45 -7.98 15.35 17.36
N VAL A 46 -8.72 14.58 16.56
CA VAL A 46 -10.18 14.71 16.47
C VAL A 46 -10.84 14.37 17.81
N ARG A 47 -10.36 13.33 18.49
CA ARG A 47 -10.91 12.95 19.82
C ARG A 47 -10.60 13.95 20.93
N LEU A 48 -9.47 14.64 20.87
CA LEU A 48 -9.12 15.68 21.84
C LEU A 48 -10.08 16.88 21.74
N ASP A 49 -10.43 17.29 20.52
CA ASP A 49 -11.39 18.36 20.25
C ASP A 49 -12.81 18.02 20.76
N GLU A 50 -13.22 16.75 20.68
CA GLU A 50 -14.53 16.28 21.17
C GLU A 50 -14.64 16.23 22.71
N GLN A 51 -13.54 15.95 23.42
CA GLN A 51 -13.59 15.65 24.85
C GLN A 51 -13.24 16.83 25.76
N GLN A 52 -12.47 17.80 25.28
CA GLN A 52 -12.07 18.96 26.03
C GLN A 52 -12.00 20.14 25.06
N GLY A 53 -12.71 21.23 25.33
CA GLY A 53 -12.35 22.52 24.74
C GLY A 53 -10.93 22.85 25.21
N SER A 54 -9.94 22.38 24.47
CA SER A 54 -8.57 22.16 24.95
C SER A 54 -7.86 23.48 25.21
N ASP A 55 -7.01 23.50 26.24
CA ASP A 55 -6.06 24.61 26.50
C ASP A 55 -5.05 24.81 25.36
N GLU A 56 -4.92 23.81 24.47
CA GLU A 56 -4.13 23.87 23.24
C GLU A 56 -5.11 23.87 22.06
N GLU A 57 -5.38 25.05 21.51
CA GLU A 57 -6.37 25.27 20.45
C GLU A 57 -6.03 24.41 19.21
N VAL A 58 -6.71 23.26 19.04
CA VAL A 58 -6.56 22.42 17.85
C VAL A 58 -7.16 23.19 16.68
N SER A 59 -6.32 23.90 15.93
CA SER A 59 -6.80 24.63 14.77
C SER A 59 -7.28 23.67 13.68
N ASP A 60 -8.35 24.05 12.97
CA ASP A 60 -8.78 23.41 11.73
C ASP A 60 -7.62 23.13 10.76
N THR A 61 -6.66 24.05 10.69
CA THR A 61 -5.47 23.94 9.84
C THR A 61 -4.62 22.74 10.24
N MET A 62 -4.46 22.47 11.54
CA MET A 62 -3.74 21.31 12.04
C MET A 62 -4.42 20.00 11.64
N VAL A 63 -5.74 19.92 11.79
CA VAL A 63 -6.52 18.74 11.39
C VAL A 63 -6.42 18.52 9.88
N ARG A 64 -6.57 19.57 9.07
CA ARG A 64 -6.43 19.50 7.60
C ARG A 64 -5.05 19.04 7.18
N ASN A 65 -3.99 19.55 7.81
CA ASN A 65 -2.63 19.14 7.49
C ASN A 65 -2.39 17.65 7.82
N ARG A 66 -2.87 17.18 8.97
CA ARG A 66 -2.75 15.75 9.33
C ARG A 66 -3.61 14.85 8.46
N ALA A 67 -4.78 15.30 8.04
CA ALA A 67 -5.58 14.60 7.05
C ALA A 67 -4.85 14.50 5.70
N ALA A 68 -4.22 15.59 5.24
CA ALA A 68 -3.43 15.57 4.01
C ALA A 68 -2.26 14.58 4.07
N GLU A 69 -1.55 14.50 5.20
CA GLU A 69 -0.49 13.51 5.44
C GLU A 69 -1.00 12.06 5.38
N VAL A 70 -2.21 11.80 5.90
CA VAL A 70 -2.84 10.48 5.83
C VAL A 70 -3.19 10.13 4.38
N LEU A 71 -3.79 11.06 3.65
CA LEU A 71 -4.17 10.87 2.24
C LEU A 71 -2.94 10.63 1.35
N GLU A 72 -1.85 11.36 1.56
CA GLU A 72 -0.60 11.12 0.84
C GLU A 72 -0.06 9.70 1.10
N SER A 73 -0.11 9.27 2.37
CA SER A 73 0.30 7.91 2.77
C SER A 73 -0.63 6.82 2.23
N GLU A 74 -1.93 7.12 2.06
CA GLU A 74 -2.93 6.25 1.42
C GLU A 74 -2.61 6.05 -0.06
N VAL A 75 -2.39 7.14 -0.81
CA VAL A 75 -2.06 7.08 -2.24
C VAL A 75 -0.79 6.25 -2.49
N PHE A 76 0.22 6.39 -1.62
CA PHE A 76 1.42 5.56 -1.71
C PHE A 76 1.13 4.08 -1.43
N THR A 77 0.27 3.79 -0.45
CA THR A 77 -0.20 2.43 -0.14
C THR A 77 -0.93 1.81 -1.33
N GLU A 78 -1.87 2.53 -1.93
CA GLU A 78 -2.64 2.06 -3.09
C GLU A 78 -1.73 1.73 -4.29
N LYS A 79 -0.70 2.55 -4.51
CA LYS A 79 0.30 2.28 -5.55
C LYS A 79 1.05 0.97 -5.28
N LEU A 80 1.58 0.79 -4.08
CA LEU A 80 2.31 -0.43 -3.71
C LEU A 80 1.42 -1.68 -3.77
N ASP A 81 0.17 -1.57 -3.30
CA ASP A 81 -0.81 -2.66 -3.36
C ASP A 81 -1.15 -3.02 -4.81
N GLY A 82 -1.34 -2.02 -5.67
CA GLY A 82 -1.56 -2.22 -7.10
C GLY A 82 -0.39 -2.93 -7.79
N GLU A 83 0.85 -2.54 -7.51
CA GLU A 83 2.05 -3.22 -8.02
C GLU A 83 2.16 -4.65 -7.49
N PHE A 84 1.83 -4.87 -6.22
CA PHE A 84 1.87 -6.20 -5.59
C PHE A 84 0.82 -7.14 -6.18
N ALA A 85 -0.40 -6.65 -6.39
CA ALA A 85 -1.47 -7.40 -7.04
C ALA A 85 -1.08 -7.82 -8.47
N GLN A 86 -0.38 -6.95 -9.22
CA GLN A 86 0.10 -7.30 -10.56
C GLN A 86 1.16 -8.42 -10.53
N LEU A 87 2.10 -8.36 -9.58
CA LEU A 87 3.09 -9.43 -9.38
C LEU A 87 2.43 -10.76 -9.04
N LEU A 88 1.45 -10.77 -8.12
CA LEU A 88 0.73 -11.99 -7.74
C LEU A 88 -0.02 -12.59 -8.94
N ARG A 89 -0.70 -11.77 -9.74
CA ARG A 89 -1.36 -12.24 -10.97
C ARG A 89 -0.37 -12.80 -12.00
N ALA A 90 0.83 -12.22 -12.11
CA ALA A 90 1.86 -12.74 -13.01
C ALA A 90 2.42 -14.09 -12.53
N ILE A 91 2.60 -14.25 -11.21
CA ILE A 91 2.97 -15.52 -10.59
C ILE A 91 1.89 -16.58 -10.87
N GLU A 92 0.62 -16.26 -10.64
CA GLU A 92 -0.51 -17.15 -10.90
C GLU A 92 -0.53 -17.65 -12.35
N ARG A 93 -0.47 -16.74 -13.33
CA ARG A 93 -0.42 -17.09 -14.76
C ARG A 93 0.73 -18.05 -15.09
N LYS A 94 1.93 -17.81 -14.57
CA LYS A 94 3.08 -18.69 -14.83
C LYS A 94 2.95 -20.06 -14.19
N LEU A 95 2.35 -20.14 -13.00
CA LEU A 95 2.07 -21.42 -12.37
C LEU A 95 1.05 -22.23 -13.18
N GLU A 96 0.02 -21.58 -13.73
CA GLU A 96 -0.95 -22.21 -14.63
C GLU A 96 -0.28 -22.73 -15.91
N GLU A 97 0.60 -21.94 -16.54
CA GLU A 97 1.37 -22.36 -17.73
C GLU A 97 2.25 -23.59 -17.44
N ILE A 98 2.92 -23.63 -16.28
CA ILE A 98 3.76 -24.76 -15.87
C ILE A 98 2.89 -26.00 -15.60
N ALA A 99 1.75 -25.84 -14.93
CA ALA A 99 0.84 -26.94 -14.64
C ALA A 99 0.30 -27.58 -15.93
N GLN A 100 -0.13 -26.75 -16.89
CA GLN A 100 -0.62 -27.21 -18.19
C GLN A 100 0.50 -27.89 -19.02
N SER A 101 1.73 -27.39 -18.93
CA SER A 101 2.89 -28.00 -19.61
C SER A 101 3.31 -29.34 -18.98
N SER A 102 2.93 -29.61 -17.74
CA SER A 102 3.21 -30.88 -17.05
C SER A 102 2.18 -31.97 -17.34
N GLU A 103 1.01 -31.62 -17.89
CA GLU A 103 -0.06 -32.55 -18.26
C GLU A 103 0.00 -32.99 -19.74
N ALA A 104 0.84 -32.32 -20.55
CA ALA A 104 1.08 -32.61 -21.98
C ALA A 104 2.31 -33.51 -22.18
#